data_AF-A0A3S5CN52-F1
#
_entry.id   AF-A0A3S5CN52-F1
#
_cell.length_a   1.000
_cell.length_b   1.000
_cell.length_c   1.000
_cell.angle_alpha   90.00
_cell.angle_beta   90.00
_cell.angle_gamma   90.00
#
_symmetry.space_group_name_H-M   'P 1'
#
loop_
_entity.id
_entity.type
_entity.pdbx_description
1 polymer ?
#
loop_
_entity_poly.entity_id
_entity_poly.type
_entity_poly.pdbx_seq_one_letter_code
_entity_poly.pdbx_strand_id
1 'polypeptide(L)'
;MMSRLDELAGDIDFRCPTLGFADAVARLPDAQVFLYEFRQATAAWPFPRWTGVMHGYEIEYVFGMPFSERFQAQFYPFTAIERQLSRKMMRFWANFARTG
;
A
#
# COMPACT_ATOMS: atom_id res chain seq x y z
N MET A 1 7.15 -14.92 17.72
CA MET A 1 6.82 -16.13 16.93
C MET A 1 5.84 -15.79 15.81
N MET A 2 4.67 -15.22 16.11
CA MET A 2 3.68 -14.82 15.08
C MET A 2 4.22 -13.81 14.05
N SER A 3 5.00 -12.80 14.45
CA SER A 3 5.61 -11.84 13.50
C SER A 3 6.55 -12.48 12.47
N ARG A 4 7.29 -13.53 12.86
CA ARG A 4 8.20 -14.23 11.95
C ARG A 4 7.45 -15.16 10.98
N LEU A 5 6.29 -15.65 11.40
CA LEU A 5 5.42 -16.43 10.51
C LEU A 5 4.75 -15.52 9.48
N ASP A 6 4.32 -14.33 9.90
CA ASP A 6 3.81 -13.27 9.02
C ASP A 6 4.87 -12.81 8.01
N GLU A 7 6.09 -12.48 8.48
CA GLU A 7 7.21 -12.13 7.60
C GLU A 7 7.51 -13.25 6.58
N LEU A 8 7.59 -14.50 7.03
CA LEU A 8 7.89 -15.63 6.15
C LEU A 8 6.79 -15.84 5.09
N ALA A 9 5.52 -15.82 5.50
CA ALA A 9 4.41 -15.95 4.57
C ALA A 9 4.34 -14.77 3.59
N GLY A 10 4.50 -13.54 4.09
CA GLY A 10 4.54 -12.32 3.29
C GLY A 10 5.68 -12.31 2.28
N ASP A 11 6.86 -12.81 2.66
CA ASP A 11 8.02 -12.93 1.78
C ASP A 11 7.79 -13.97 0.68
N ILE A 12 7.25 -15.14 1.02
CA ILE A 12 7.00 -16.23 0.05
C ILE A 12 5.88 -15.87 -0.92
N ASP A 13 4.74 -15.38 -0.42
CA ASP A 13 3.53 -15.23 -1.21
C ASP A 13 3.46 -13.90 -1.98
N PHE A 14 4.15 -12.85 -1.48
CA PHE A 14 4.02 -11.50 -2.05
C PHE A 14 5.36 -10.84 -2.35
N ARG A 15 6.21 -10.61 -1.34
CA ARG A 15 7.38 -9.71 -1.48
C ARG A 15 8.43 -10.24 -2.44
N CYS A 16 8.91 -11.47 -2.25
CA CYS A 16 9.98 -12.03 -3.08
C CYS A 16 9.54 -12.22 -4.54
N PRO A 17 8.33 -12.75 -4.84
CA PRO A 17 7.82 -12.80 -6.21
C PRO A 17 7.70 -11.42 -6.86
N THR A 18 7.20 -10.41 -6.15
CA THR A 18 7.10 -9.03 -6.67
C THR A 18 8.48 -8.44 -6.96
N LEU A 19 9.47 -8.64 -6.08
CA LEU A 19 10.85 -8.21 -6.30
C LEU A 19 11.48 -8.93 -7.50
N GLY A 20 11.29 -10.24 -7.62
CA GLY A 20 11.80 -11.02 -8.74
C GLY A 20 11.21 -10.57 -10.07
N PHE A 21 9.91 -10.26 -10.11
CA PHE A 21 9.25 -9.68 -11.27
C PHE A 21 9.81 -8.30 -11.61
N ALA A 22 9.91 -7.40 -10.63
CA ALA A 22 10.43 -6.05 -10.83
C ALA A 22 11.86 -6.07 -11.39
N ASP A 23 12.73 -6.94 -10.84
CA ASP A 23 14.10 -7.14 -11.28
C ASP A 23 14.19 -7.75 -12.70
N ALA A 24 13.30 -8.69 -13.04
CA ALA A 24 13.22 -9.23 -14.38
C ALA A 24 12.80 -8.17 -15.42
N VAL A 25 11.80 -7.33 -15.10
CA VAL A 25 11.36 -6.24 -15.98
C VAL A 25 12.44 -5.17 -16.12
N ALA A 26 13.14 -4.83 -15.03
CA ALA A 26 14.20 -3.82 -15.04
C ALA A 26 15.40 -4.18 -15.94
N ARG A 27 15.55 -5.46 -16.31
CA ARG A 27 16.59 -5.92 -17.25
C ARG A 27 16.19 -5.79 -18.73
N LEU A 28 14.95 -5.43 -19.03
CA LEU A 28 14.51 -5.19 -20.40
C LEU A 28 15.04 -3.83 -20.91
N PRO A 29 15.37 -3.71 -22.20
CA PRO A 29 15.76 -2.43 -22.80
C PRO A 29 14.67 -1.37 -22.58
N ASP A 30 15.09 -0.16 -22.22
CA ASP A 30 14.25 1.03 -22.02
C ASP A 30 13.14 0.90 -20.95
N ALA A 31 13.15 -0.17 -20.14
CA ALA A 31 12.17 -0.35 -19.07
C ALA A 31 12.45 0.58 -17.88
N GLN A 32 11.42 1.28 -17.42
CA GLN A 32 11.43 2.01 -16.16
C GLN A 32 10.53 1.30 -15.15
N VAL A 33 11.11 0.92 -14.02
CA VAL A 33 10.40 0.19 -12.95
C VAL A 33 10.36 1.06 -11.70
N PHE A 34 9.15 1.25 -11.17
CA PHE A 34 8.91 1.92 -9.91
C PHE A 34 8.36 0.90 -8.91
N LEU A 35 8.97 0.82 -7.75
CA LEU A 35 8.59 -0.10 -6.68
C LEU A 35 8.36 0.70 -5.40
N TYR A 36 7.37 0.31 -4.60
CA TYR A 36 7.14 0.90 -3.28
C TYR A 36 6.88 -0.18 -2.23
N GLU A 37 7.16 0.17 -0.97
CA GLU A 37 6.74 -0.56 0.22
C GLU A 37 5.77 0.32 1.00
N PHE A 38 4.55 -0.16 1.22
CA PHE A 38 3.54 0.57 1.99
C PHE A 38 3.64 0.21 3.47
N ARG A 39 3.81 1.23 4.34
CA ARG A 39 4.12 1.03 5.78
C ARG A 39 3.19 1.79 6.72
N GLN A 40 2.05 2.30 6.23
CA GLN A 40 1.09 3.04 7.05
C GLN A 40 0.05 2.08 7.64
N ALA A 41 0.02 1.97 8.96
CA ALA A 41 -1.09 1.35 9.68
C ALA A 41 -2.16 2.42 9.97
N THR A 42 -3.39 2.19 9.53
CA THR A 42 -4.49 3.14 9.74
C THR A 42 -4.83 3.24 11.24
N ALA A 43 -4.82 4.44 11.81
CA ALA A 43 -4.90 4.64 13.25
C ALA A 43 -6.23 4.18 13.89
N ALA A 44 -7.34 4.35 13.16
CA ALA A 44 -8.69 4.01 13.63
C ALA A 44 -9.19 2.64 13.14
N TRP A 45 -8.31 1.84 12.55
CA TRP A 45 -8.66 0.54 11.98
C TRP A 45 -8.91 -0.50 13.11
N PRO A 46 -9.96 -1.34 13.01
CA PRO A 46 -10.48 -2.11 14.15
C PRO A 46 -9.67 -3.35 14.53
N PHE A 47 -8.64 -3.73 13.77
CA PHE A 47 -7.87 -4.93 14.04
C PHE A 47 -6.84 -4.71 15.17
N PRO A 48 -6.41 -5.78 15.86
CA PRO A 48 -5.39 -5.68 16.89
C PRO A 48 -4.09 -5.06 16.37
N ARG A 49 -3.45 -4.16 17.12
CA ARG A 49 -2.22 -3.45 16.68
C ARG A 49 -1.06 -4.35 16.26
N TRP A 50 -1.02 -5.59 16.75
CA TRP A 50 0.05 -6.54 16.40
C TRP A 50 -0.04 -7.07 14.96
N THR A 51 -1.17 -6.85 14.25
CA THR A 51 -1.30 -7.22 12.84
C THR A 51 -0.50 -6.32 11.91
N GLY A 52 0.00 -5.18 12.40
CA GLY A 52 0.83 -4.27 11.60
C GLY A 52 0.08 -3.71 10.40
N VAL A 53 0.70 -3.77 9.23
CA VAL A 53 0.15 -3.28 7.96
C VAL A 53 -0.24 -4.48 7.12
N MET A 54 -1.53 -4.82 7.12
CA MET A 54 -2.03 -6.00 6.41
C MET A 54 -2.16 -5.76 4.90
N HIS A 55 -2.12 -6.86 4.15
CA HIS A 55 -2.33 -6.89 2.72
C HIS A 55 -3.64 -6.19 2.30
N GLY A 56 -3.58 -5.33 1.28
CA GLY A 56 -4.72 -4.67 0.66
C GLY A 56 -5.16 -3.35 1.31
N TYR A 57 -4.61 -2.97 2.47
CA TYR A 57 -5.01 -1.73 3.14
C TYR A 57 -4.45 -0.45 2.51
N GLU A 58 -3.48 -0.57 1.60
CA GLU A 58 -3.04 0.54 0.77
C GLU A 58 -4.10 0.94 -0.27
N ILE A 59 -5.01 0.03 -0.66
CA ILE A 59 -6.07 0.26 -1.65
C ILE A 59 -6.92 1.47 -1.24
N GLU A 60 -7.24 1.59 0.04
CA GLU A 60 -8.02 2.71 0.59
C GLU A 60 -7.35 4.06 0.31
N TYR A 61 -6.03 4.12 0.39
CA TYR A 61 -5.25 5.32 0.15
C TYR A 61 -5.12 5.63 -1.35
N VAL A 62 -4.97 4.60 -2.19
CA VAL A 62 -4.92 4.72 -3.65
C VAL A 62 -6.26 5.22 -4.21
N PHE A 63 -7.39 4.75 -3.67
CA PHE A 63 -8.72 5.14 -4.14
C PHE A 63 -9.34 6.33 -3.39
N GLY A 64 -8.61 6.95 -2.47
CA GLY A 64 -9.03 8.19 -1.82
C GLY A 64 -10.12 8.02 -0.74
N MET A 65 -10.21 6.85 -0.10
CA MET A 65 -11.15 6.63 1.03
C MET A 65 -10.98 7.63 2.17
N PRO A 66 -9.78 8.18 2.47
CA PRO A 66 -9.64 9.29 3.43
C PRO A 66 -10.42 10.57 3.09
N PHE A 67 -10.91 10.71 1.85
CA PHE A 67 -11.76 11.83 1.39
C PHE A 67 -13.23 11.45 1.22
N SER A 68 -13.58 10.16 1.38
CA SER A 68 -14.96 9.68 1.26
C SER A 68 -15.67 9.79 2.60
N GLU A 69 -16.66 10.68 2.70
CA GLU A 69 -17.50 10.82 3.90
C GLU A 69 -18.32 9.55 4.15
N ARG A 70 -18.88 8.97 3.09
CA ARG A 70 -19.66 7.72 3.16
C ARG A 70 -18.83 6.57 3.70
N PHE A 71 -17.60 6.40 3.22
CA PHE A 71 -16.71 5.35 3.72
C PHE A 71 -16.37 5.56 5.19
N GLN A 72 -15.96 6.78 5.56
CA GLN A 72 -15.60 7.09 6.95
C GLN A 72 -16.75 6.93 7.93
N ALA A 73 -17.98 7.21 7.51
CA ALA A 73 -19.18 6.98 8.32
C ALA A 73 -19.50 5.49 8.51
N GLN A 74 -19.17 4.64 7.55
CA GLN A 74 -19.48 3.21 7.57
C GLN A 74 -18.37 2.35 8.22
N PHE A 75 -17.11 2.74 8.06
CA PHE A 75 -15.96 1.93 8.45
C PHE A 75 -15.15 2.58 9.58
N TYR A 76 -14.32 3.58 9.27
CA TYR A 76 -13.49 4.29 10.25
C TYR A 76 -12.95 5.62 9.69
N PRO A 77 -12.64 6.59 10.57
CA PRO A 77 -12.06 7.87 10.16
C PRO A 77 -10.57 7.76 9.83
N PHE A 78 -10.07 8.78 9.11
CA PHE A 78 -8.65 8.94 8.81
C PHE A 78 -8.11 10.27 9.35
N THR A 79 -6.86 10.26 9.81
CA THR A 79 -6.13 11.42 10.30
C THR A 79 -5.70 12.36 9.16
N ALA A 80 -5.28 13.57 9.54
CA ALA A 80 -4.73 14.53 8.57
C ALA A 80 -3.47 14.00 7.85
N ILE A 81 -2.62 13.25 8.56
CA ILE A 81 -1.41 12.64 8.01
C ILE A 81 -1.78 11.56 6.99
N GLU A 82 -2.78 10.72 7.29
CA GLU A 82 -3.27 9.68 6.38
C GLU A 82 -3.94 10.28 5.14
N ARG A 83 -4.69 11.38 5.29
CA ARG A 83 -5.22 12.16 4.15
C ARG A 83 -4.10 12.71 3.28
N GLN A 84 -3.01 13.22 3.88
CA GLN A 84 -1.85 13.69 3.13
C GLN A 84 -1.16 12.55 2.37
N LEU A 85 -1.00 11.39 3.00
CA LEU A 85 -0.46 10.19 2.36
C LEU A 85 -1.32 9.75 1.17
N SER A 86 -2.64 9.66 1.34
CA SER A 86 -3.55 9.29 0.25
C SER A 86 -3.48 10.27 -0.92
N ARG A 87 -3.42 11.59 -0.65
CA ARG A 87 -3.21 12.59 -1.69
C ARG A 87 -1.90 12.37 -2.46
N LYS A 88 -0.82 12.00 -1.76
CA LYS A 88 0.48 11.71 -2.36
C LYS A 88 0.41 10.43 -3.21
N MET A 89 -0.21 9.37 -2.71
CA MET A 89 -0.37 8.11 -3.45
C MET A 89 -1.22 8.27 -4.71
N MET A 90 -2.39 8.90 -4.60
CA MET A 90 -3.23 9.22 -5.77
C MET A 90 -2.45 10.01 -6.81
N ARG A 91 -1.62 10.97 -6.39
CA ARG A 91 -0.77 11.75 -7.30
C ARG A 91 0.28 10.89 -7.99
N PHE A 92 0.94 9.99 -7.26
CA PHE A 92 1.92 9.06 -7.85
C PHE A 92 1.26 8.13 -8.87
N TRP A 93 0.15 7.49 -8.51
CA TRP A 93 -0.58 6.59 -9.40
C TRP A 93 -1.14 7.31 -10.64
N ALA A 94 -1.75 8.49 -10.47
CA ALA A 94 -2.27 9.27 -11.59
C ALA A 94 -1.17 9.81 -12.51
N ASN A 95 -0.01 10.18 -11.96
CA ASN A 95 1.13 10.59 -12.78
C ASN A 95 1.72 9.42 -13.55
N PHE A 96 1.97 8.28 -12.89
CA PHE A 96 2.45 7.07 -13.56
C PHE A 96 1.51 6.64 -14.71
N ALA A 97 0.19 6.67 -14.47
CA ALA A 97 -0.79 6.37 -15.52
C ALA A 97 -0.75 7.37 -16.69
N ARG A 98 -0.40 8.64 -16.42
CA ARG A 98 -0.41 9.72 -17.43
C ARG A 98 0.89 9.80 -18.23
N THR A 99 2.04 9.49 -17.61
CA THR A 99 3.36 9.79 -18.20
C THR A 99 4.34 8.63 -18.19
N GLY A 100 3.99 7.49 -17.59
CA GLY A 100 5.00 6.58 -17.06
C GLY A 100 5.79 7.22 -15.93
#